data_AF-A0A9K3KRP0-F1
#
_entry.id   AF-A0A9K3KRP0-F1
#
_cell.length_a   1.000
_cell.length_b   1.000
_cell.length_c   1.000
_cell.angle_alpha   90.00
_cell.angle_beta   90.00
_cell.angle_gamma   90.00
#
_symmetry.space_group_name_H-M   'P 1'
#
loop_
_entity.id
_entity.type
_entity.pdbx_description
1 polymer ?
#
loop_
_entity_poly.entity_id
_entity_poly.type
_entity_poly.pdbx_seq_one_letter_code
_entity_poly.pdbx_strand_id
1 'polypeptide(L)'
;MDGHYAVLEIDRKKRRVFVFDGLPLPLQTWNRHIVNVLQRTNLVPLDASIRFVKQSKLYLCVDGVPDLTIESTNLVPQKDGYNCGPIACLKVWKTFTPGDIAPELSQTAKGNSPDVEYAMDESTAGDAAAQAAARRNRKEEVEAAPVEVNRARVNRKKRTGNNQPRTPRKSP
;
A
#
# COMPACT_ATOMS: atom_id res chain seq x y z
N MET A 1 12.74 3.53 -8.29
CA MET A 1 12.42 4.19 -7.00
C MET A 1 12.12 3.09 -5.99
N ASP A 2 12.92 2.04 -6.00
CA ASP A 2 12.43 0.75 -5.54
C ASP A 2 12.98 0.57 -4.12
N GLY A 3 12.34 1.26 -3.17
CA GLY A 3 12.75 1.24 -1.76
C GLY A 3 12.47 2.50 -0.95
N HIS A 4 11.80 3.52 -1.50
CA HIS A 4 11.46 4.74 -0.74
C HIS A 4 10.00 4.71 -0.25
N TYR A 5 9.80 5.08 1.01
CA TYR A 5 8.48 5.14 1.64
C TYR A 5 8.09 6.60 1.91
N ALA A 6 6.87 6.95 1.55
CA ALA A 6 6.23 8.22 1.85
C ALA A 6 4.76 7.99 2.22
N VAL A 7 4.15 8.94 2.92
CA VAL A 7 2.74 8.85 3.33
C VAL A 7 1.91 9.84 2.52
N LEU A 8 0.83 9.34 1.94
CA LEU A 8 -0.19 10.14 1.29
C LEU A 8 -1.41 10.24 2.19
N GLU A 9 -1.70 11.44 2.69
CA GLU A 9 -2.90 11.72 3.50
C GLU A 9 -3.91 12.48 2.65
N ILE A 10 -5.14 11.96 2.56
CA ILE A 10 -6.20 12.55 1.75
C ILE A 10 -7.31 13.05 2.66
N ASP A 11 -7.44 14.37 2.75
CA ASP A 11 -8.57 15.02 3.43
C ASP A 11 -9.72 15.18 2.43
N ARG A 12 -10.68 14.26 2.52
CA ARG A 12 -11.86 14.24 1.65
C ARG A 12 -12.72 15.49 1.80
N LYS A 13 -12.87 16.02 3.02
CA LYS A 13 -13.76 17.15 3.30
C LYS A 13 -13.20 18.45 2.75
N LYS A 14 -11.88 18.65 2.89
CA LYS A 14 -11.20 19.87 2.43
C LYS A 14 -10.70 19.79 0.99
N ARG A 15 -10.89 18.65 0.32
CA ARG A 15 -10.33 18.36 -1.02
C ARG A 15 -8.82 18.65 -1.08
N ARG A 16 -8.07 18.08 -0.12
CA ARG A 16 -6.61 18.23 -0.05
C ARG A 16 -5.90 16.90 0.00
N VAL A 17 -4.75 16.85 -0.67
CA VAL A 17 -3.80 15.74 -0.61
C VAL A 17 -2.51 16.27 -0.02
N PHE A 18 -2.07 15.65 1.07
CA PHE A 18 -0.78 15.93 1.69
C PHE A 18 0.19 14.81 1.38
N VAL A 19 1.37 15.19 0.90
CA VAL A 19 2.50 14.28 0.73
C VAL A 19 3.47 14.51 1.88
N PHE A 20 3.68 13.48 2.69
CA PHE A 20 4.69 13.46 3.74
C PHE A 20 5.85 12.61 3.27
N ASP A 21 6.96 13.28 2.97
CA ASP A 21 8.18 12.68 2.46
C ASP A 21 9.35 13.14 3.34
N GLY A 22 10.19 12.18 3.77
CA GLY A 22 11.40 12.49 4.51
C GLY A 22 12.49 13.09 3.61
N LEU A 23 12.47 12.81 2.32
CA LEU A 23 13.46 13.28 1.36
C LEU A 23 13.04 14.65 0.76
N PRO A 24 14.00 15.50 0.35
CA PRO A 24 13.72 16.77 -0.29
C PRO A 24 13.33 16.59 -1.78
N LEU A 25 12.39 15.68 -2.06
CA LEU A 25 11.93 15.39 -3.41
C LEU A 25 10.84 16.41 -3.82
N PRO A 26 10.82 16.85 -5.09
CA PRO A 26 9.73 17.68 -5.61
C PRO A 26 8.38 16.96 -5.52
N LEU A 27 7.30 17.68 -5.24
CA LEU A 27 5.93 17.13 -5.20
C LEU A 27 5.54 16.32 -6.43
N GLN A 28 6.02 16.73 -7.61
CA GLN A 28 5.70 16.10 -8.89
C GLN A 28 6.14 14.63 -8.97
N THR A 29 7.16 14.26 -8.18
CA THR A 29 7.63 12.87 -7.98
C THR A 29 6.46 11.94 -7.65
N TRP A 30 5.48 12.45 -6.91
CA TRP A 30 4.36 11.69 -6.36
C TRP A 30 3.11 11.70 -7.23
N ASN A 31 3.08 12.45 -8.34
CA ASN A 31 1.90 12.64 -9.19
C ASN A 31 1.25 11.31 -9.62
N ARG A 32 2.05 10.36 -10.11
CA ARG A 32 1.55 9.05 -10.54
C ARG A 32 0.91 8.29 -9.37
N HIS A 33 1.54 8.31 -8.20
CA HIS A 33 1.02 7.64 -7.00
C HIS A 33 -0.28 8.30 -6.52
N ILE A 34 -0.36 9.63 -6.55
CA ILE A 34 -1.55 10.41 -6.20
C ILE A 34 -2.73 10.01 -7.10
N VAL A 35 -2.56 10.06 -8.42
CA VAL A 35 -3.60 9.63 -9.37
C VAL A 35 -4.05 8.20 -9.11
N ASN A 36 -3.08 7.30 -8.98
CA ASN A 36 -3.28 5.88 -8.79
C ASN A 36 -4.10 5.55 -7.52
N VAL A 37 -3.86 6.27 -6.42
CA VAL A 37 -4.60 6.14 -5.16
C VAL A 37 -5.99 6.78 -5.28
N LEU A 38 -6.10 8.00 -5.81
CA LEU A 38 -7.38 8.70 -5.95
C LEU A 38 -8.38 7.90 -6.80
N GLN A 39 -7.91 7.31 -7.89
CA GLN A 39 -8.75 6.49 -8.77
C GLN A 39 -9.12 5.14 -8.12
N ARG A 40 -8.17 4.45 -7.48
CA ARG A 40 -8.46 3.17 -6.79
C ARG A 40 -9.39 3.32 -5.59
N THR A 41 -9.41 4.49 -4.97
CA THR A 41 -10.29 4.81 -3.84
C THR A 41 -11.60 5.45 -4.28
N ASN A 42 -11.86 5.51 -5.60
CA ASN A 42 -13.06 6.12 -6.20
C ASN A 42 -13.30 7.58 -5.76
N LEU A 43 -12.22 8.31 -5.45
CA LEU A 43 -12.27 9.75 -5.15
C LEU A 43 -12.18 10.62 -6.41
N VAL A 44 -11.73 10.01 -7.51
CA VAL A 44 -11.71 10.55 -8.87
C VAL A 44 -12.10 9.40 -9.81
N PRO A 45 -12.94 9.62 -10.84
CA PRO A 45 -13.28 8.57 -11.80
C PRO A 45 -12.06 8.00 -12.52
N LEU A 46 -12.13 6.72 -12.90
CA LEU A 46 -11.05 6.01 -13.58
C LEU A 46 -10.78 6.54 -14.99
N ASP A 47 -11.82 7.02 -15.66
CA ASP A 47 -11.84 7.58 -17.01
C ASP A 47 -11.65 9.10 -17.05
N ALA A 48 -11.60 9.76 -15.89
CA ALA A 48 -11.46 11.19 -15.82
C ALA A 48 -10.11 11.68 -16.38
N SER A 49 -10.14 12.83 -17.04
CA SER A 49 -8.96 13.53 -17.53
C SER A 49 -8.26 14.25 -16.38
N ILE A 50 -7.05 13.81 -16.03
CA ILE A 50 -6.31 14.36 -14.89
C ILE A 50 -5.14 15.23 -15.38
N ARG A 51 -5.05 16.45 -14.85
CA ARG A 51 -3.94 17.37 -15.11
C ARG A 51 -3.46 18.03 -13.82
N PHE A 52 -2.14 18.10 -13.65
CA PHE A 52 -1.53 18.86 -12.57
C PHE A 52 -1.21 20.28 -13.04
N VAL A 53 -1.64 21.29 -12.30
CA VAL A 53 -1.41 22.71 -12.61
C VAL A 53 -0.73 23.36 -11.42
N LYS A 54 0.45 23.94 -11.64
CA LYS A 54 1.18 24.68 -10.61
C LYS A 54 0.94 26.18 -10.80
N GLN A 55 0.42 26.81 -9.75
CA GLN A 55 0.32 28.27 -9.63
C GLN A 55 1.03 28.67 -8.33
N SER A 56 0.33 29.30 -7.38
CA SER A 56 0.80 29.50 -6.00
C SER A 56 0.85 28.17 -5.21
N LYS A 57 -0.05 27.23 -5.55
CA LYS A 57 -0.10 25.86 -5.05
C LYS A 57 -0.16 24.88 -6.22
N LEU A 58 0.04 23.60 -5.92
CA LEU A 58 -0.17 22.54 -6.89
C LEU A 58 -1.64 22.09 -6.83
N TYR A 59 -2.32 22.14 -7.96
CA TYR A 59 -3.70 21.68 -8.10
C TYR A 59 -3.75 20.44 -8.99
N LEU A 60 -4.65 19.54 -8.66
CA LEU A 60 -5.11 18.47 -9.54
C LEU A 60 -6.46 18.86 -10.12
N CYS A 61 -6.48 19.04 -11.43
CA CYS A 61 -7.68 19.27 -12.20
C CYS A 61 -8.24 17.94 -12.70
N VAL A 62 -9.55 17.78 -12.54
CA VAL A 62 -10.33 16.63 -13.04
C VAL A 62 -11.27 17.19 -14.10
N ASP A 63 -11.19 16.66 -15.32
CA ASP A 63 -12.00 17.09 -16.48
C ASP A 63 -11.92 18.60 -16.76
N GLY A 64 -10.74 19.16 -16.55
CA GLY A 64 -10.45 20.59 -16.78
C GLY A 64 -10.80 21.50 -15.60
N VAL A 65 -11.44 20.99 -14.55
CA VAL A 65 -11.84 21.78 -13.37
C VAL A 65 -10.88 21.53 -12.21
N PRO A 66 -10.34 22.58 -11.53
CA PRO A 66 -9.57 22.40 -10.31
C PRO A 66 -10.41 21.72 -9.22
N ASP A 67 -9.92 20.61 -8.67
CA ASP A 67 -10.69 19.80 -7.72
C ASP A 67 -9.93 19.58 -6.40
N LEU A 68 -8.67 19.14 -6.47
CA LEU A 68 -7.85 18.84 -5.29
C LEU A 68 -6.63 19.76 -5.21
N THR A 69 -6.32 20.24 -4.01
CA THR A 69 -5.05 20.93 -3.73
C THR A 69 -4.03 19.95 -3.19
N ILE A 70 -2.79 20.01 -3.67
CA ILE A 70 -1.70 19.13 -3.27
C ILE A 70 -0.63 19.95 -2.55
N GLU A 71 -0.27 19.50 -1.36
CA GLU A 71 0.72 20.16 -0.52
C GLU A 71 1.77 19.14 -0.07
N SER A 72 3.03 19.55 0.00
CA SER A 72 4.08 18.78 0.66
C SER A 72 4.27 19.34 2.05
N THR A 73 4.44 18.46 3.02
CA THR A 73 4.76 18.85 4.37
C THR A 73 5.82 17.92 4.93
N ASN A 74 6.85 18.52 5.52
CA ASN A 74 7.98 17.79 6.06
C ASN A 74 7.79 17.74 7.57
N LEU A 75 7.39 16.59 8.10
CA LEU A 75 7.29 16.40 9.54
C LEU A 75 8.70 16.29 10.16
N VAL A 76 9.58 15.51 9.51
CA VAL A 76 10.97 15.28 9.90
C VAL A 76 11.80 15.07 8.63
N PRO A 77 12.80 15.91 8.31
CA PRO A 77 13.67 15.69 7.18
C PRO A 77 14.61 14.50 7.46
N GLN A 78 14.66 13.55 6.53
CA GLN A 78 15.59 12.45 6.52
C GLN A 78 16.98 12.95 6.09
N LYS A 79 18.02 12.53 6.81
CA LYS A 79 19.43 12.89 6.53
C LYS A 79 20.25 11.73 5.95
N ASP A 80 19.66 10.54 5.90
CA ASP A 80 20.28 9.29 5.49
C ASP A 80 19.50 8.64 4.33
N GLY A 81 19.82 7.39 3.97
CA GLY A 81 19.18 6.65 2.88
C GLY A 81 18.18 5.55 3.32
N TYR A 82 17.92 5.38 4.61
CA TYR A 82 17.23 4.17 5.12
C TYR A 82 16.12 4.45 6.14
N ASN A 83 16.00 5.67 6.68
CA ASN A 83 14.99 6.00 7.69
C ASN A 83 13.60 6.38 7.12
N CYS A 84 13.37 6.28 5.81
CA CYS A 84 12.09 6.63 5.18
C CYS A 84 10.92 5.80 5.73
N GLY A 85 11.13 4.51 6.00
CA GLY A 85 10.15 3.62 6.62
C GLY A 85 9.74 4.07 8.02
N PRO A 86 10.67 4.16 8.99
CA PRO A 86 10.38 4.66 10.34
C PRO A 86 9.71 6.05 10.36
N ILE A 87 10.16 6.99 9.51
CA ILE A 87 9.56 8.33 9.41
C ILE A 87 8.12 8.24 8.89
N ALA A 88 7.85 7.43 7.86
CA ALA A 88 6.50 7.21 7.35
C ALA A 88 5.60 6.58 8.43
N CYS A 89 6.07 5.57 9.14
CA CYS A 89 5.33 4.95 10.25
C CYS A 89 5.00 5.95 11.36
N LEU A 90 5.94 6.83 11.72
CA LEU A 90 5.68 7.89 12.71
C LEU A 90 4.55 8.83 12.28
N LYS A 91 4.50 9.18 10.99
CA LYS A 91 3.41 10.01 10.45
C LYS A 91 2.07 9.30 10.52
N VAL A 92 2.00 8.03 10.11
CA VAL A 92 0.77 7.21 10.21
C VAL A 92 0.33 7.11 11.67
N TRP A 93 1.25 6.83 12.60
CA TRP A 93 0.96 6.78 14.03
C TRP A 93 0.34 8.09 14.53
N LYS A 94 0.92 9.24 14.17
CA LYS A 94 0.40 10.56 14.54
C LYS A 94 -1.00 10.84 13.96
N THR A 95 -1.33 10.28 12.81
CA THR A 95 -2.67 10.45 12.19
C THR A 95 -3.72 9.53 12.83
N PHE A 96 -3.32 8.38 13.37
CA PHE A 96 -4.21 7.33 13.87
C PHE A 96 -4.09 7.06 15.37
N THR A 97 -3.48 7.98 16.13
CA THR A 97 -3.30 7.79 17.58
C THR A 97 -4.64 7.53 18.27
N PRO A 98 -4.73 6.53 19.17
CA PRO A 98 -5.98 6.18 19.85
C PRO A 98 -6.48 7.37 20.68
N GLY A 99 -7.59 7.94 20.24
CA GLY A 99 -8.14 9.21 20.73
C GLY A 99 -8.85 9.99 19.62
N ASP A 100 -8.32 9.92 18.39
CA ASP A 100 -8.88 10.60 17.21
C ASP A 100 -9.77 9.69 16.34
N ILE A 101 -9.61 8.37 16.44
CA ILE A 101 -10.46 7.36 15.79
C ILE A 101 -11.64 7.05 16.72
N ALA A 102 -12.62 7.96 16.74
CA ALA A 102 -13.94 7.84 17.35
C ALA A 102 -14.03 7.39 18.84
N PRO A 103 -14.53 8.24 19.74
CA PRO A 103 -15.01 7.82 21.07
C PRO A 103 -16.29 6.96 21.02
N GLU A 104 -16.78 6.57 19.83
CA GLU A 104 -17.97 5.74 19.67
C GLU A 104 -17.71 4.28 20.06
N LEU A 105 -16.49 3.77 19.85
CA LEU A 105 -16.09 2.44 20.31
C LEU A 105 -15.84 2.38 21.82
N SER A 106 -15.73 3.52 22.50
CA SER A 106 -15.61 3.55 23.97
C SER A 106 -16.96 3.61 24.69
N GLN A 107 -18.07 3.83 23.98
CA GLN A 107 -19.41 3.89 24.57
C GLN A 107 -20.10 2.53 24.71
N THR A 108 -19.67 1.50 23.98
CA THR A 108 -20.12 0.11 24.22
C THR A 108 -19.40 -0.55 25.40
N ALA A 109 -18.33 0.07 25.93
CA ALA A 109 -17.65 -0.37 27.16
C ALA A 109 -18.26 0.23 28.44
N LYS A 110 -19.47 0.81 28.37
CA LYS A 110 -20.28 1.16 29.54
C LYS A 110 -21.53 0.28 29.57
N GLY A 111 -21.33 -0.98 29.93
CA GLY A 111 -22.42 -1.94 30.10
C GLY A 111 -21.98 -3.11 30.96
N ASN A 112 -22.29 -3.01 32.26
CA ASN A 112 -22.20 -4.02 33.30
C ASN A 112 -20.79 -4.54 33.65
N SER A 113 -20.29 -4.05 34.80
CA SER A 113 -19.39 -4.84 35.64
C SER A 113 -20.21 -5.98 36.26
N PRO A 114 -19.99 -7.25 35.95
CA PRO A 114 -20.22 -8.28 36.94
C PRO A 114 -18.93 -8.37 37.74
N ASP A 115 -19.02 -8.10 39.04
CA ASP A 115 -18.04 -8.57 40.00
C ASP A 115 -18.00 -10.11 39.89
N VAL A 116 -17.12 -10.64 39.04
CA VAL A 116 -16.84 -12.08 38.96
C VAL A 116 -15.55 -12.30 39.71
N GLU A 117 -15.72 -12.67 40.97
CA GLU A 117 -14.70 -13.25 41.82
C GLU A 117 -14.08 -14.46 41.09
N TYR A 118 -12.78 -14.39 40.79
CA TYR A 118 -12.06 -15.47 40.10
C TYR A 118 -11.71 -16.56 41.13
N ALA A 119 -12.65 -17.47 41.38
CA ALA A 119 -12.33 -18.71 42.06
C ALA A 119 -11.51 -19.60 41.12
N MET A 120 -10.24 -19.82 41.44
CA MET A 120 -9.44 -20.85 40.78
C MET A 120 -9.93 -22.23 41.24
N ASP A 121 -10.49 -23.01 40.33
CA ASP A 121 -10.74 -24.44 40.50
C ASP A 121 -9.65 -25.23 39.77
N GLU A 122 -8.80 -25.91 40.55
CA GLU A 122 -7.79 -26.86 40.09
C GLU A 122 -8.44 -28.19 39.70
N SER A 123 -8.94 -28.35 38.47
CA SER A 123 -9.37 -29.68 38.01
C SER A 123 -9.49 -29.86 36.49
N THR A 124 -8.52 -29.46 35.67
CA THR A 124 -8.43 -29.93 34.26
C THR A 124 -6.99 -30.18 33.79
N ALA A 125 -6.24 -31.00 34.54
CA ALA A 125 -4.94 -31.53 34.10
C ALA A 125 -5.03 -32.89 33.37
N GLY A 126 -6.24 -33.42 33.13
CA GLY A 126 -6.45 -34.77 32.57
C GLY A 126 -6.47 -34.89 31.04
N ASP A 127 -6.87 -33.84 30.30
CA ASP A 127 -7.26 -34.03 28.88
C ASP A 127 -6.20 -33.59 27.85
N ALA A 128 -5.11 -32.96 28.29
CA ALA A 128 -4.05 -32.48 27.40
C ALA A 128 -3.15 -33.60 26.85
N ALA A 129 -3.06 -34.74 27.54
CA ALA A 129 -2.20 -35.85 27.14
C ALA A 129 -2.79 -36.70 25.99
N ALA A 130 -4.13 -36.80 25.89
CA ALA A 130 -4.79 -37.61 24.87
C ALA A 130 -4.75 -36.98 23.46
N GLN A 131 -4.76 -35.65 23.37
CA GLN A 131 -4.76 -34.94 22.08
C GLN A 131 -3.36 -34.80 21.44
N ALA A 132 -2.28 -35.00 22.22
CA ALA A 132 -0.91 -35.00 21.72
C ALA A 132 -0.51 -36.32 21.03
N ALA A 133 -1.11 -37.46 21.42
CA ALA A 133 -0.82 -38.76 20.83
C ALA A 133 -1.44 -38.94 19.43
N ALA A 134 -2.61 -38.37 19.18
CA ALA A 134 -3.31 -38.50 17.90
C ALA A 134 -2.68 -37.70 16.73
N ARG A 135 -1.77 -36.74 17.02
CA ARG A 135 -1.11 -35.91 16.00
C ARG A 135 0.22 -36.49 15.48
N ARG A 136 0.79 -37.51 16.13
CA ARG A 136 2.06 -38.14 15.71
C ARG A 136 1.90 -39.14 14.56
N ASN A 137 0.72 -39.76 14.41
CA ASN A 137 0.51 -40.81 13.39
C ASN A 137 0.06 -40.30 12.01
N ARG A 138 0.01 -38.98 11.77
CA ARG A 138 -0.36 -38.39 10.46
C ARG A 138 0.82 -37.85 9.66
N LYS A 139 2.04 -37.92 10.20
CA LYS A 139 3.26 -37.37 9.55
C LYS A 139 4.04 -38.39 8.72
N GLU A 140 3.70 -39.67 8.77
CA GLU A 140 4.45 -40.73 8.04
C GLU A 140 3.79 -41.20 6.73
N GLU A 141 2.66 -40.61 6.30
CA GLU A 141 1.91 -41.10 5.12
C GLU A 141 1.81 -40.08 3.95
N VAL A 142 2.56 -38.97 3.98
CA VAL A 142 2.55 -37.95 2.90
C VAL A 142 3.89 -37.88 2.13
N GLU A 143 4.87 -38.72 2.49
CA GLU A 143 6.18 -38.77 1.83
C GLU A 143 6.27 -39.91 0.79
N ALA A 144 5.33 -39.95 -0.15
CA ALA A 144 5.39 -40.88 -1.29
C ALA A 144 4.56 -40.36 -2.49
N ALA A 145 4.98 -39.27 -3.12
CA ALA A 145 4.53 -38.92 -4.47
C ALA A 145 5.65 -38.22 -5.26
N PRO A 146 6.13 -38.77 -6.39
CA PRO A 146 7.20 -38.16 -7.17
C PRO A 146 6.69 -36.98 -8.01
N VAL A 147 7.47 -35.90 -8.01
CA VAL A 147 7.26 -34.69 -8.82
C VAL A 147 7.65 -34.97 -10.28
N GLU A 148 6.66 -35.08 -11.16
CA GLU A 148 6.86 -35.23 -12.60
C GLU A 148 7.10 -33.85 -13.25
N VAL A 149 8.32 -33.64 -13.75
CA VAL A 149 8.79 -32.38 -14.38
C VAL A 149 8.34 -32.32 -15.83
N ASN A 150 7.26 -31.60 -16.12
CA ASN A 150 6.83 -31.34 -17.49
C ASN A 150 7.69 -30.25 -18.17
N ARG A 151 8.70 -30.70 -18.93
CA ARG A 151 9.41 -29.91 -19.95
C ARG A 151 8.67 -29.98 -21.29
N ALA A 152 8.04 -28.89 -21.70
CA ALA A 152 7.70 -28.58 -23.09
C ALA A 152 7.50 -27.05 -23.18
N ARG A 153 7.94 -26.28 -24.18
CA ARG A 153 8.34 -26.58 -25.56
C ARG A 153 9.14 -25.38 -26.09
N VAL A 154 10.37 -25.62 -26.54
CA VAL A 154 11.19 -24.66 -27.30
C VAL A 154 10.83 -24.79 -28.79
N ASN A 155 10.89 -23.66 -29.49
CA ASN A 155 10.84 -23.43 -30.94
C ASN A 155 9.47 -23.48 -31.66
N ARG A 156 9.12 -22.36 -32.32
CA ARG A 156 9.33 -22.16 -33.77
C ARG A 156 8.44 -21.02 -34.32
N LYS A 157 9.05 -19.88 -34.68
CA LYS A 157 8.77 -19.16 -35.94
C LYS A 157 9.81 -18.07 -36.22
N LYS A 158 10.82 -18.43 -37.01
CA LYS A 158 11.48 -17.51 -37.95
C LYS A 158 10.57 -17.34 -39.17
N ARG A 159 10.34 -16.09 -39.59
CA ARG A 159 10.09 -15.61 -40.97
C ARG A 159 9.98 -14.08 -40.89
N THR A 160 11.07 -13.33 -41.05
CA THR A 160 11.67 -12.79 -42.30
C THR A 160 10.85 -11.67 -42.97
N GLY A 161 11.51 -10.53 -43.18
CA GLY A 161 11.06 -9.39 -43.99
C GLY A 161 11.57 -8.07 -43.40
N ASN A 162 12.87 -7.86 -43.24
CA ASN A 162 13.75 -7.18 -44.22
C ASN A 162 13.12 -5.89 -44.78
N ASN A 163 13.47 -4.73 -44.22
CA ASN A 163 13.22 -3.45 -44.88
C ASN A 163 14.16 -2.35 -44.38
N GLN A 164 15.22 -2.11 -45.13
CA GLN A 164 15.92 -0.84 -45.41
C GLN A 164 17.06 -1.16 -46.39
N PRO A 165 17.66 -0.20 -47.14
CA PRO A 165 17.52 1.26 -47.06
C PRO A 165 17.37 1.95 -48.44
N ARG A 166 17.17 3.27 -48.46
CA ARG A 166 17.98 4.22 -49.26
C ARG A 166 17.51 5.67 -49.09
N THR A 167 18.45 6.51 -48.72
CA THR A 167 18.42 7.97 -48.86
C THR A 167 18.71 8.37 -50.32
N PRO A 168 18.34 9.58 -50.74
CA PRO A 168 19.14 10.31 -51.71
C PRO A 168 19.62 11.67 -51.18
N ARG A 169 20.76 12.08 -51.73
CA ARG A 169 21.59 13.25 -51.41
C ARG A 169 21.26 14.40 -52.39
N LYS A 170 21.12 15.62 -51.84
CA LYS A 170 21.45 16.99 -52.32
C LYS A 170 21.10 17.52 -53.75
N SER A 171 20.53 18.74 -53.72
CA SER A 171 20.77 19.97 -54.54
C SER A 171 20.14 20.04 -55.95
N PRO A 172 19.86 21.23 -56.54
CA PRO A 172 20.48 22.58 -56.35
C PRO A 172 20.02 23.34 -55.10
#